data_AF-K2EYL1-F1
#
_entry.id   AF-K2EYL1-F1
#
_cell.length_a   1.000
_cell.length_b   1.000
_cell.length_c   1.000
_cell.angle_alpha   90.00
_cell.angle_beta   90.00
_cell.angle_gamma   90.00
#
_symmetry.space_group_name_H-M   'P 1'
#
loop_
_entity.id
_entity.type
_entity.pdbx_description
1 polymer ?
#
loop_
_entity_poly.entity_id
_entity_poly.type
_entity_poly.pdbx_seq_one_letter_code
_entity_poly.pdbx_strand_id
1 'polypeptide(L)'
;MEFVEQLVKNELEGPLSSAALEVLSIIAYRGPISKPEIEAIRGINCSYTLRNLTIRGLIERENNPKDSRGYVYVVSFDFLKKLGVEKMENLPEYATLSVDERMNSIVEKQ
;
A
#
# COMPACT_ATOMS: atom_id res chain seq x y z
N MET A 1 -23.41 -21.18 11.49
CA MET A 1 -22.58 -19.95 11.57
C MET A 1 -21.13 -20.24 11.25
N GLU A 2 -20.61 -21.43 11.60
CA GLU A 2 -19.24 -21.89 11.29
C GLU A 2 -18.76 -21.65 9.84
N PHE A 3 -19.58 -21.93 8.81
CA PHE A 3 -19.19 -21.70 7.41
C PHE A 3 -18.91 -20.21 7.10
N VAL A 4 -19.73 -19.30 7.65
CA VAL A 4 -19.56 -17.85 7.45
C VAL A 4 -18.33 -17.35 8.20
N GLU A 5 -18.10 -17.85 9.42
CA GLU A 5 -16.91 -17.53 10.21
C GLU A 5 -15.62 -18.00 9.51
N GLN A 6 -15.61 -19.21 8.96
CA GLN A 6 -14.47 -19.74 8.20
C GLN A 6 -14.23 -18.94 6.91
N LEU A 7 -15.28 -18.56 6.18
CA LEU A 7 -15.16 -17.73 4.99
C LEU A 7 -14.52 -16.38 5.31
N VAL A 8 -15.00 -15.69 6.36
CA VAL A 8 -14.45 -14.41 6.80
C VAL A 8 -13.00 -14.57 7.26
N LYS A 9 -12.69 -15.61 8.02
CA LYS A 9 -11.33 -15.89 8.48
C LYS A 9 -10.37 -16.11 7.30
N ASN A 10 -10.78 -16.89 6.31
CA ASN A 10 -9.98 -17.12 5.10
C ASN A 10 -9.77 -15.82 4.28
N GLU A 11 -10.79 -14.96 4.19
CA GLU A 11 -10.68 -13.65 3.53
C GLU A 11 -9.74 -12.68 4.26
N LEU A 12 -9.58 -12.81 5.58
CA LEU A 12 -8.72 -11.93 6.40
C LEU A 12 -7.29 -12.48 6.54
N GLU A 13 -7.15 -13.79 6.72
CA GLU A 13 -5.88 -14.46 7.05
C GLU A 13 -5.27 -15.25 5.88
N GLY A 14 -6.03 -15.45 4.79
CA GLY A 14 -5.54 -16.17 3.62
C GLY A 14 -4.40 -15.45 2.88
N PRO A 15 -3.76 -16.10 1.89
CA PRO A 15 -2.69 -15.47 1.13
C PRO A 15 -3.17 -14.22 0.39
N LEU A 16 -2.27 -13.26 0.20
CA LEU A 16 -2.52 -12.11 -0.66
C LEU A 16 -2.48 -12.54 -2.13
N SER A 17 -3.39 -12.00 -2.94
CA SER A 17 -3.32 -12.14 -4.39
C SER A 17 -2.11 -11.38 -4.96
N SER A 18 -1.67 -11.71 -6.18
CA SER A 18 -0.59 -10.98 -6.85
C SER A 18 -0.87 -9.48 -6.97
N ALA A 19 -2.13 -9.10 -7.25
CA ALA A 19 -2.54 -7.70 -7.31
C ALA A 19 -2.46 -7.01 -5.94
N ALA A 20 -2.76 -7.72 -4.85
CA ALA A 20 -2.63 -7.19 -3.51
C ALA A 20 -1.17 -7.04 -3.08
N LEU A 21 -0.31 -8.01 -3.42
CA LEU A 21 1.13 -7.93 -3.20
C LEU A 21 1.75 -6.76 -3.98
N GLU A 22 1.33 -6.54 -5.22
CA GLU A 22 1.82 -5.43 -6.03
C GLU A 22 1.47 -4.08 -5.40
N VAL A 23 0.20 -3.87 -5.01
CA VAL A 23 -0.22 -2.63 -4.33
C VAL A 23 0.50 -2.45 -2.99
N LEU A 24 0.61 -3.51 -2.18
CA LEU A 24 1.31 -3.44 -0.91
C LEU A 24 2.79 -3.10 -1.10
N SER A 25 3.44 -3.64 -2.12
CA SER A 25 4.84 -3.33 -2.45
C SER A 25 5.00 -1.88 -2.87
N ILE A 26 4.10 -1.35 -3.70
CA ILE A 26 4.10 0.08 -4.06
C ILE A 26 4.02 0.95 -2.80
N ILE A 27 3.11 0.64 -1.87
CA ILE A 27 2.95 1.40 -0.63
C ILE A 27 4.18 1.26 0.28
N ALA A 28 4.76 0.07 0.39
CA ALA A 28 5.94 -0.19 1.21
C ALA A 28 7.18 0.59 0.76
N TYR A 29 7.38 0.70 -0.56
CA TYR A 29 8.57 1.35 -1.13
C TYR A 29 8.34 2.82 -1.51
N ARG A 30 7.10 3.25 -1.77
CA ARG A 30 6.79 4.61 -2.25
C ARG A 30 5.87 5.40 -1.31
N GLY A 31 5.50 4.83 -0.17
CA GLY A 31 4.70 5.52 0.84
C GLY A 31 5.45 6.73 1.44
N PRO A 32 4.73 7.76 1.92
CA PRO A 32 3.29 7.95 1.82
C PRO A 32 2.82 8.26 0.39
N ILE A 33 1.82 7.52 -0.11
CA ILE A 33 1.34 7.62 -1.50
C ILE A 33 -0.18 7.62 -1.60
N SER A 34 -0.76 8.46 -2.47
CA SER A 34 -2.21 8.55 -2.65
C SER A 34 -2.76 7.47 -3.59
N LYS A 35 -4.05 7.17 -3.48
CA LYS A 35 -4.72 6.22 -4.38
C LYS A 35 -4.50 6.56 -5.87
N PRO A 36 -4.71 7.81 -6.34
CA PRO A 36 -4.48 8.15 -7.74
C PRO A 36 -3.05 7.87 -8.21
N GLU A 37 -2.04 8.10 -7.38
CA GLU A 37 -0.64 7.80 -7.70
C GLU A 37 -0.39 6.28 -7.82
N ILE A 38 -0.97 5.49 -6.92
CA ILE A 38 -0.92 4.02 -7.02
C ILE A 38 -1.59 3.54 -8.33
N GLU A 39 -2.76 4.10 -8.67
CA GLU A 39 -3.48 3.75 -9.90
C GLU A 39 -2.70 4.19 -11.15
N ALA A 40 -1.98 5.31 -11.11
CA ALA A 40 -1.09 5.73 -12.19
C ALA A 40 0.07 4.76 -12.41
N ILE A 41 0.63 4.18 -11.35
CA ILE A 41 1.70 3.18 -11.44
C ILE A 41 1.15 1.84 -11.96
N ARG A 42 -0.03 1.41 -11.49
CA ARG A 42 -0.62 0.10 -11.84
C ARG A 42 -1.43 0.11 -13.14
N GLY A 43 -1.86 1.27 -13.60
CA GLY A 43 -2.74 1.44 -14.76
C GLY A 43 -4.19 0.97 -14.56
N ILE A 44 -4.58 0.54 -13.36
CA ILE A 44 -5.93 0.04 -13.05
C ILE A 44 -6.40 0.44 -11.65
N ASN A 45 -7.71 0.39 -11.42
CA ASN A 45 -8.31 0.72 -10.13
C ASN A 45 -7.84 -0.19 -9.00
N CYS A 46 -7.57 0.37 -7.82
CA CYS A 46 -7.07 -0.38 -6.65
C CYS A 46 -7.93 -0.23 -5.38
N SER A 47 -9.14 0.32 -5.48
CA SER A 47 -9.99 0.65 -4.31
C SER A 47 -10.29 -0.56 -3.41
N TYR A 48 -10.65 -1.69 -4.02
CA TYR A 48 -10.94 -2.92 -3.29
C TYR A 48 -9.69 -3.45 -2.59
N THR A 49 -8.55 -3.45 -3.29
CA THR A 49 -7.27 -3.89 -2.77
C THR A 49 -6.83 -3.06 -1.57
N LEU A 50 -6.91 -1.73 -1.67
CA LEU A 50 -6.59 -0.83 -0.56
C LEU A 50 -7.47 -1.12 0.66
N ARG A 51 -8.79 -1.27 0.45
CA ARG A 51 -9.72 -1.61 1.53
C ARG A 51 -9.35 -2.95 2.19
N ASN A 52 -9.05 -3.98 1.39
CA ASN A 52 -8.69 -5.29 1.91
C ASN A 52 -7.38 -5.24 2.72
N LEU A 53 -6.34 -4.59 2.19
CA LEU A 53 -5.07 -4.43 2.90
C LEU A 53 -5.22 -3.65 4.21
N THR A 54 -6.07 -2.62 4.26
CA THR A 54 -6.38 -1.88 5.49
C THR A 54 -7.10 -2.76 6.51
N ILE A 55 -8.13 -3.52 6.09
CA ILE A 55 -8.86 -4.41 6.99
C ILE A 55 -7.94 -5.49 7.58
N ARG A 56 -6.97 -5.97 6.79
CA ARG A 56 -5.94 -6.92 7.24
C ARG A 56 -4.86 -6.28 8.12
N GLY A 57 -4.92 -4.97 8.35
CA GLY A 57 -3.95 -4.23 9.15
C GLY A 57 -2.55 -4.18 8.54
N LEU A 58 -2.42 -4.30 7.21
CA LEU A 58 -1.13 -4.26 6.52
C LEU A 58 -0.73 -2.84 6.10
N ILE A 59 -1.73 -1.97 5.92
CA ILE A 59 -1.54 -0.55 5.58
C ILE A 59 -2.46 0.32 6.42
N GLU A 60 -2.07 1.57 6.57
CA GLU A 60 -2.83 2.61 7.25
C GLU A 60 -3.11 3.78 6.31
N ARG A 61 -4.11 4.58 6.67
CA ARG A 61 -4.53 5.76 5.92
C ARG A 61 -4.24 7.01 6.73
N GLU A 62 -3.52 7.94 6.14
CA GLU A 62 -3.20 9.25 6.74
C GLU A 62 -3.81 10.38 5.91
N ASN A 63 -4.02 11.53 6.54
CA ASN A 63 -4.48 12.73 5.81
C ASN A 63 -3.42 13.14 4.78
N ASN A 64 -3.85 13.48 3.56
CA ASN A 64 -2.91 13.93 2.55
C ASN A 64 -2.47 15.38 2.86
N PRO A 65 -1.16 15.63 3.08
CA PRO A 65 -0.67 16.98 3.36
C PRO A 65 -0.80 17.95 2.17
N LYS A 66 -0.92 17.43 0.95
CA LYS A 66 -1.05 18.21 -0.30
C LYS A 66 -2.52 18.42 -0.73
N ASP A 67 -3.46 17.63 -0.18
CA ASP A 67 -4.89 17.71 -0.49
C ASP A 67 -5.70 17.42 0.78
N SER A 68 -6.29 18.46 1.37
CA SER A 68 -7.03 18.36 2.64
C SER A 68 -8.26 17.45 2.61
N ARG A 69 -8.73 17.05 1.41
CA ARG A 69 -9.84 16.11 1.23
C ARG A 69 -9.37 14.71 0.82
N GLY A 70 -8.08 14.56 0.56
CA GLY A 70 -7.46 13.33 0.11
C GLY A 70 -6.79 12.57 1.25
N TYR A 71 -6.39 11.34 0.92
CA TYR A 71 -5.63 10.50 1.83
C TYR A 71 -4.42 9.90 1.14
N VAL A 72 -3.39 9.64 1.93
CA VAL A 72 -2.23 8.84 1.55
C VAL A 72 -2.23 7.54 2.33
N TYR A 73 -1.52 6.55 1.80
CA TYR A 73 -1.39 5.22 2.37
C TYR A 73 0.07 4.97 2.71
N VAL A 74 0.28 4.34 3.88
CA VAL A 74 1.57 3.91 4.41
C VAL A 74 1.45 2.46 4.89
N VAL A 75 2.55 1.74 4.99
CA VAL A 75 2.53 0.43 5.66
C VAL A 75 2.27 0.60 7.15
N SER A 76 1.54 -0.33 7.74
CA SER A 76 1.28 -0.30 9.18
C SER A 76 2.51 -0.63 10.00
N PHE A 77 2.51 -0.26 11.27
CA PHE A 77 3.54 -0.71 12.21
C PHE A 77 3.57 -2.24 12.34
N ASP A 78 2.39 -2.88 12.33
CA ASP A 78 2.28 -4.34 12.42
C ASP A 78 2.89 -5.06 11.22
N PHE A 79 2.80 -4.45 10.02
CA PHE A 79 3.48 -4.97 8.83
C PHE A 79 5.00 -4.98 9.01
N LEU A 80 5.58 -3.85 9.45
CA LEU A 80 7.01 -3.72 9.69
C LEU A 80 7.49 -4.70 10.77
N LYS A 81 6.73 -4.81 11.87
CA LYS A 81 6.99 -5.77 12.95
C LYS A 81 6.99 -7.23 12.45
N LYS A 82 6.05 -7.60 11.57
CA LYS A 82 6.00 -8.95 10.96
C LYS A 82 7.20 -9.21 10.06
N LEU A 83 7.74 -8.18 9.39
CA LEU A 83 8.97 -8.27 8.61
C LEU A 83 10.25 -8.24 9.46
N GLY A 84 10.16 -7.90 10.75
CA GLY A 84 11.33 -7.76 11.62
C GLY A 84 12.14 -6.50 11.32
N VAL A 85 11.49 -5.45 10.80
CA VAL A 85 12.12 -4.19 10.38
C VAL A 85 11.55 -3.04 11.22
N GLU A 86 12.39 -2.08 11.63
CA GLU A 86 11.94 -0.96 12.46
C GLU A 86 11.24 0.16 11.68
N LYS A 87 11.68 0.40 10.43
CA LYS A 87 11.23 1.52 9.58
C LYS A 87 11.20 1.13 8.11
N MET A 88 10.38 1.81 7.31
CA MET A 88 10.27 1.52 5.88
C MET A 88 11.59 1.71 5.13
N GLU A 89 12.43 2.66 5.56
CA GLU A 89 13.74 2.94 4.96
C GLU A 89 14.73 1.77 5.12
N ASN A 90 14.46 0.85 6.04
CA ASN A 90 15.27 -0.33 6.29
C ASN A 90 14.80 -1.53 5.44
N LEU A 91 13.78 -1.37 4.58
CA LEU A 91 13.40 -2.41 3.64
C LEU A 91 14.53 -2.71 2.64
N PRO A 92 14.66 -3.96 2.17
CA PRO A 92 15.65 -4.31 1.15
C PRO A 92 15.50 -3.42 -0.09
N GLU A 93 16.63 -2.92 -0.62
CA GLU A 93 16.65 -2.10 -1.84
C GLU A 93 15.82 -0.80 -1.76
N TYR A 94 15.44 -0.35 -0.56
CA TYR A 94 14.58 0.82 -0.39
C TYR A 94 15.13 2.07 -1.10
N ALA A 95 16.43 2.34 -0.98
CA ALA A 95 17.05 3.49 -1.63
C ALA A 95 16.93 3.48 -3.16
N THR A 96 16.88 2.29 -3.77
CA THR A 96 16.73 2.12 -5.22
C THR A 96 15.26 2.14 -5.64
N LEU A 97 14.39 1.51 -4.87
CA LEU A 97 12.98 1.31 -5.23
C LEU A 97 12.06 2.46 -4.84
N SER A 98 12.46 3.28 -3.85
CA SER A 98 11.70 4.45 -3.41
C SER A 98 11.78 5.64 -4.37
N VAL A 99 12.80 5.67 -5.23
CA VAL A 99 12.99 6.70 -6.24
C VAL A 99 12.29 6.27 -7.53
N ASP A 100 11.45 7.12 -8.10
CA ASP A 100 10.81 6.87 -9.40
C ASP A 100 11.38 7.81 -10.48
N GLU A 101 12.27 7.27 -11.33
CA GLU A 101 12.82 8.02 -12.48
C GLU A 101 11.74 8.41 -13.51
N ARG A 102 10.61 7.69 -13.55
CA ARG A 102 9.52 7.91 -14.53
C ARG A 102 8.56 9.01 -14.07
N MET A 103 8.33 9.17 -12.76
CA MET A 103 7.44 10.21 -12.22
C MET A 103 8.01 11.63 -12.25
N ASN A 104 9.33 11.80 -12.26
CA ASN A 104 9.96 13.13 -12.42
C ASN A 104 9.47 13.84 -13.71
N SER A 105 9.13 13.07 -14.75
CA SER A 105 8.65 13.61 -16.03
C SER A 105 7.20 14.09 -16.04
N ILE A 106 6.42 13.80 -14.99
CA ILE A 106 5.00 14.20 -14.87
C ILE A 106 4.86 15.54 -14.15
N VAL A 107 5.78 15.85 -13.21
CA VAL A 107 5.76 17.08 -12.41
C VAL A 107 6.29 18.29 -13.19
N GLU A 108 7.14 18.09 -14.20
CA GLU A 108 7.73 19.17 -15.01
C GLU A 108 6.84 19.67 -16.17
N LYS A 109 5.64 19.12 -16.34
CA LYS A 109 4.71 19.49 -17.44
C LYS A 109 3.45 20.24 -17.00
N GLN A 110 3.48 20.94 -15.87
CA GLN A 110 2.45 21.93 -15.50
C GLN A 110 3.04 23.32 -15.36
#